data_AF-R9LWD9-F1
#
_entry.id   AF-R9LWD9-F1
#
_cell.length_a   1.000
_cell.length_b   1.000
_cell.length_c   1.000
_cell.angle_alpha   90.00
_cell.angle_beta   90.00
_cell.angle_gamma   90.00
#
_symmetry.space_group_name_H-M   'P 1'
#
loop_
_entity.id
_entity.type
_entity.pdbx_description
1 polymer ?
#
loop_
_entity_poly.entity_id
_entity_poly.type
_entity_poly.pdbx_seq_one_letter_code
_entity_poly.pdbx_strand_id
1 'polypeptide(L)'
;MATKRKRRKRRRLRLGRMLIVLMIPAALCAGIYMIYLNFHPVQLIAKDVVVEYKEKYDPRSNIKFVFGGNKDEVKVEGKIDTNKKGEYPISYSFKNHKSDALINVKDTKAPQLTLKDVTIDMVSDFDPSMVIEKAEDAGKIKYTYDYDKTTIDERGKHQITVTAVDEEGNETKKDIHMYREEDTKAPTLKDKKATLTIKQGQDVTDSMIEAKDDYDPAPTIEIDTSSYNSKKAGESSVDVTLTDQSGNSQTVTIPLVIEKDPAYGKKVVYLTFDDGPSENTKKILDILDKYDAKATFFVTGNHPEYNNYMKEAANEGHTIGLHTYTHDYSTVYSSKDAYFEDLQNISDMVEDVTGEKSMVIRFPGGSSNMISAQYTPGIMSELTEEVRQKGYQYFDWNVDSTDASGNNVPVSQIVQNATGSDEQYINILMHDTDAKDTTVEALEEIIKYYKDQGYIFLGLDTSSYPAHHETVN
;
A
#
# COMPACT_ATOMS: atom_id res chain seq x y z
N MET A 1 -42.94 85.92 37.56
CA MET A 1 -41.80 84.95 37.48
C MET A 1 -41.79 83.84 38.57
N ALA A 2 -42.54 83.93 39.67
CA ALA A 2 -42.48 82.96 40.77
C ALA A 2 -43.16 81.58 40.51
N THR A 3 -44.15 81.51 39.61
CA THR A 3 -44.98 80.32 39.33
C THR A 3 -44.32 79.30 38.39
N LYS A 4 -43.56 79.74 37.38
CA LYS A 4 -42.79 78.84 36.49
C LYS A 4 -41.64 78.14 37.23
N ARG A 5 -40.99 78.83 38.17
CA ARG A 5 -39.91 78.26 39.02
C ARG A 5 -40.46 77.17 39.97
N LYS A 6 -41.64 77.37 40.57
CA LYS A 6 -42.31 76.36 41.42
C LYS A 6 -42.75 75.10 40.65
N ARG A 7 -43.29 75.24 39.43
CA ARG A 7 -43.71 74.11 38.59
C ARG A 7 -42.53 73.24 38.11
N ARG A 8 -41.40 73.85 37.68
CA ARG A 8 -40.16 73.12 37.35
C ARG A 8 -39.57 72.39 38.56
N LYS A 9 -39.59 73.02 39.75
CA LYS A 9 -39.15 72.39 41.02
C LYS A 9 -40.02 71.17 41.38
N ARG A 10 -41.36 71.28 41.24
CA ARG A 10 -42.29 70.17 41.51
C ARG A 10 -42.19 69.01 40.51
N ARG A 11 -41.94 69.27 39.21
CA ARG A 11 -41.69 68.22 38.21
C ARG A 11 -40.36 67.48 38.45
N ARG A 12 -39.28 68.19 38.80
CA ARG A 12 -38.00 67.57 39.21
C ARG A 12 -38.14 66.72 40.48
N LEU A 13 -38.92 67.19 41.47
CA LEU A 13 -39.22 66.41 42.69
C LEU A 13 -40.07 65.17 42.43
N ARG A 14 -41.00 65.21 41.46
CA ARG A 14 -41.81 64.03 41.06
C ARG A 14 -41.00 63.02 40.26
N LEU A 15 -40.17 63.46 39.31
CA LEU A 15 -39.24 62.56 38.61
C LEU A 15 -38.23 61.94 39.59
N GLY A 16 -37.66 62.73 40.50
CA GLY A 16 -36.74 62.23 41.52
C GLY A 16 -37.40 61.22 42.46
N ARG A 17 -38.64 61.44 42.88
CA ARG A 17 -39.39 60.46 43.70
C ARG A 17 -39.75 59.18 42.94
N MET A 18 -40.11 59.29 41.66
CA MET A 18 -40.42 58.13 40.82
C MET A 18 -39.16 57.30 40.51
N LEU A 19 -38.02 57.97 40.28
CA LEU A 19 -36.70 57.33 40.22
C LEU A 19 -36.35 56.63 41.54
N ILE A 20 -36.53 57.29 42.70
CA ILE A 20 -36.26 56.68 44.01
C ILE A 20 -37.14 55.44 44.27
N VAL A 21 -38.42 55.46 43.85
CA VAL A 21 -39.34 54.32 44.02
C VAL A 21 -38.97 53.12 43.14
N LEU A 22 -38.36 53.34 41.97
CA LEU A 22 -37.81 52.26 41.12
C LEU A 22 -36.42 51.81 41.56
N MET A 23 -35.62 52.71 42.15
CA MET A 23 -34.27 52.44 42.65
C MET A 23 -34.29 51.52 43.88
N ILE A 24 -35.31 51.59 44.74
CA ILE A 24 -35.38 50.75 45.95
C ILE A 24 -35.55 49.25 45.60
N PRO A 25 -36.53 48.83 44.78
CA PRO A 25 -36.63 47.44 44.31
C PRO A 25 -35.40 47.01 43.51
N ALA A 26 -34.85 47.88 42.65
CA ALA A 26 -33.65 47.56 41.88
C ALA A 26 -32.42 47.34 42.78
N ALA A 27 -32.22 48.17 43.80
CA ALA A 27 -31.16 48.01 44.79
C ALA A 27 -31.36 46.76 45.66
N LEU A 28 -32.62 46.42 45.98
CA LEU A 28 -32.96 45.21 46.72
C LEU A 28 -32.71 43.95 45.89
N CYS A 29 -33.09 43.94 44.60
CA CYS A 29 -32.75 42.89 43.65
C CYS A 29 -31.23 42.78 43.45
N ALA A 30 -30.52 43.91 43.31
CA ALA A 30 -29.06 43.92 43.21
C ALA A 30 -28.41 43.38 44.49
N GLY A 31 -28.93 43.74 45.67
CA GLY A 31 -28.47 43.21 46.95
C GLY A 31 -28.69 41.70 47.09
N ILE A 32 -29.87 41.20 46.72
CA ILE A 32 -30.16 39.75 46.68
C ILE A 32 -29.23 39.04 45.69
N TYR A 33 -29.01 39.62 44.51
CA TYR A 33 -28.12 39.05 43.51
C TYR A 33 -26.65 39.04 43.97
N MET A 34 -26.20 40.10 44.66
CA MET A 34 -24.86 40.14 45.27
C MET A 34 -24.71 39.08 46.37
N ILE A 35 -25.75 38.85 47.18
CA ILE A 35 -25.77 37.75 48.16
C ILE A 35 -25.69 36.40 47.44
N TYR A 36 -26.48 36.20 46.39
CA TYR A 36 -26.44 35.00 45.56
C TYR A 36 -25.04 34.75 44.98
N LEU A 37 -24.39 35.77 44.40
CA LEU A 37 -23.03 35.66 43.87
C LEU A 37 -21.98 35.40 44.94
N ASN A 38 -22.21 35.83 46.19
CA ASN A 38 -21.32 35.49 47.30
C ASN A 38 -21.42 34.00 47.68
N PHE A 39 -22.58 33.36 47.49
CA PHE A 39 -22.76 31.91 47.70
C PHE A 39 -22.44 31.07 46.45
N HIS A 40 -22.50 31.68 45.26
CA HIS A 40 -22.20 31.04 43.98
C HIS A 40 -21.22 31.90 43.17
N PRO A 41 -19.96 32.01 43.60
CA PRO A 41 -19.00 32.93 42.98
C PRO A 41 -18.56 32.50 41.57
N VAL A 42 -18.60 31.20 41.25
CA VAL A 42 -18.28 30.70 39.90
C VAL A 42 -19.55 30.65 39.06
N GLN A 43 -19.65 31.53 38.08
CA GLN A 43 -20.77 31.56 37.14
C GLN A 43 -20.35 30.87 35.84
N LEU A 44 -21.03 29.78 35.49
CA LEU A 44 -20.79 29.03 34.26
C LEU A 44 -21.67 29.59 33.12
N ILE A 45 -21.25 29.36 31.87
CA ILE A 45 -22.05 29.69 30.69
C ILE A 45 -23.25 28.74 30.63
N ALA A 46 -23.01 27.44 30.76
CA ALA A 46 -24.04 26.41 30.87
C ALA A 46 -23.64 25.33 31.89
N LYS A 47 -24.65 24.69 32.48
CA LYS A 47 -24.47 23.50 33.31
C LYS A 47 -24.42 22.22 32.48
N ASP A 48 -25.09 22.20 31.34
CA ASP A 48 -25.03 21.12 30.35
C ASP A 48 -24.41 21.69 29.07
N VAL A 49 -23.18 21.28 28.76
CA VAL A 49 -22.44 21.76 27.59
C VAL A 49 -22.37 20.65 26.56
N VAL A 50 -22.74 20.94 25.33
CA VAL A 50 -22.51 20.03 24.20
C VAL A 50 -21.18 20.37 23.56
N VAL A 51 -20.33 19.37 23.37
CA VAL A 51 -19.03 19.49 22.71
C VAL A 51 -18.99 18.55 21.51
N GLU A 52 -18.48 19.07 20.41
CA GLU A 52 -18.38 18.33 19.16
C GLU A 52 -17.37 17.19 19.27
N TYR A 53 -17.74 16.04 18.73
CA TYR A 53 -16.87 14.87 18.73
C TYR A 53 -15.60 15.14 17.91
N LYS A 54 -14.44 14.69 18.42
CA LYS A 54 -13.09 14.91 17.85
C LYS A 54 -12.62 16.38 17.76
N GLU A 55 -13.39 17.35 18.25
CA GLU A 55 -12.92 18.74 18.33
C GLU A 55 -12.24 19.03 19.67
N LYS A 56 -11.32 19.99 19.67
CA LYS A 56 -10.64 20.41 20.91
C LYS A 56 -11.58 21.26 21.75
N TYR A 57 -11.67 20.95 23.03
CA TYR A 57 -12.47 21.72 23.99
C TYR A 57 -11.71 21.96 25.30
N ASP A 58 -11.67 23.22 25.75
CA ASP A 58 -11.13 23.60 27.05
C ASP A 58 -12.29 23.87 28.02
N PRO A 59 -12.45 23.08 29.11
CA PRO A 59 -13.50 23.32 30.10
C PRO A 59 -13.46 24.71 30.74
N ARG A 60 -12.29 25.38 30.82
CA ARG A 60 -12.23 26.76 31.33
C ARG A 60 -13.02 27.75 30.48
N SER A 61 -13.23 27.46 29.20
CA SER A 61 -14.05 28.29 28.31
C SER A 61 -15.51 28.40 28.79
N ASN A 62 -16.01 27.43 29.56
CA ASN A 62 -17.36 27.45 30.14
C ASN A 62 -17.48 28.36 31.38
N ILE A 63 -16.40 28.95 31.89
CA ILE A 63 -16.48 29.92 32.98
C ILE A 63 -16.94 31.26 32.39
N LYS A 64 -18.14 31.71 32.73
CA LYS A 64 -18.66 33.03 32.31
C LYS A 64 -17.91 34.15 33.02
N PHE A 65 -17.93 34.14 34.35
CA PHE A 65 -17.13 35.03 35.20
C PHE A 65 -17.01 34.49 36.62
N VAL A 66 -16.12 35.09 37.42
CA VAL A 66 -15.90 34.76 38.83
C VAL A 66 -16.16 36.01 39.68
N PHE A 67 -17.06 35.92 40.65
CA PHE A 67 -17.34 37.03 41.56
C PHE A 67 -16.30 37.08 42.69
N GLY A 68 -15.59 38.21 42.80
CA GLY A 68 -14.56 38.40 43.83
C GLY A 68 -13.25 37.61 43.58
N GLY A 69 -12.93 37.33 42.31
CA GLY A 69 -11.72 36.64 41.86
C GLY A 69 -11.55 36.68 40.33
N ASN A 70 -10.63 35.87 39.79
CA ASN A 70 -10.40 35.70 38.35
C ASN A 70 -10.61 34.24 37.90
N LYS A 71 -10.87 34.01 36.60
CA LYS A 71 -11.04 32.68 35.99
C LYS A 71 -9.83 31.77 36.22
N ASP A 72 -8.62 32.31 36.24
CA ASP A 72 -7.38 31.55 36.43
C ASP A 72 -7.23 30.97 37.85
N GLU A 73 -7.95 31.54 38.82
CA GLU A 73 -7.98 31.08 40.22
C GLU A 73 -8.95 29.90 40.42
N VAL A 74 -9.74 29.56 39.40
CA VAL A 74 -10.69 28.45 39.45
C VAL A 74 -9.95 27.13 39.19
N LYS A 75 -10.01 26.24 40.18
CA LYS A 75 -9.54 24.87 40.02
C LYS A 75 -10.59 24.07 39.23
N VAL A 76 -10.22 23.57 38.06
CA VAL A 76 -11.06 22.72 37.23
C VAL A 76 -10.65 21.27 37.45
N GLU A 77 -11.59 20.44 37.88
CA GLU A 77 -11.40 19.03 38.19
C GLU A 77 -12.29 18.16 37.29
N GLY A 78 -11.71 17.10 36.73
CA GLY A 78 -12.35 16.21 35.75
C GLY A 78 -11.47 16.04 34.51
N LYS A 79 -11.57 14.89 33.85
CA LYS A 79 -10.87 14.59 32.59
C LYS A 79 -11.92 14.48 31.50
N ILE A 80 -11.72 15.21 30.41
CA ILE A 80 -12.51 15.09 29.18
C ILE A 80 -11.62 14.52 28.08
N ASP A 81 -12.16 13.56 27.32
CA ASP A 81 -11.54 13.00 26.13
C ASP A 81 -12.49 13.20 24.95
N THR A 82 -12.26 14.19 24.10
CA THR A 82 -13.13 14.47 22.96
C THR A 82 -13.02 13.43 21.85
N ASN A 83 -12.08 12.48 21.94
CA ASN A 83 -12.01 11.32 21.05
C ASN A 83 -12.92 10.17 21.50
N LYS A 84 -13.62 10.33 22.64
CA LYS A 84 -14.61 9.36 23.15
C LYS A 84 -15.95 10.07 23.39
N LYS A 85 -16.99 9.63 22.70
CA LYS A 85 -18.36 10.08 22.92
C LYS A 85 -18.80 9.72 24.35
N GLY A 86 -19.56 10.58 25.01
CA GLY A 86 -20.05 10.35 26.37
C GLY A 86 -20.21 11.61 27.22
N GLU A 87 -20.63 11.40 28.47
CA GLU A 87 -20.85 12.47 29.44
C GLU A 87 -19.65 12.58 30.39
N TYR A 88 -19.15 13.81 30.57
CA TYR A 88 -17.97 14.11 31.37
C TYR A 88 -18.31 15.14 32.45
N PRO A 89 -18.46 14.73 33.72
CA PRO A 89 -18.71 15.66 34.81
C PRO A 89 -17.43 16.47 35.11
N ILE A 90 -17.55 17.80 35.07
CA ILE A 90 -16.47 18.75 35.38
C ILE A 90 -16.89 19.62 36.56
N SER A 91 -16.00 19.69 37.55
CA SER A 91 -16.15 20.48 38.76
C SER A 91 -15.28 21.74 38.71
N TYR A 92 -15.86 22.89 39.06
CA TYR A 92 -15.20 24.18 39.13
C TYR A 92 -15.20 24.65 40.58
N SER A 93 -14.03 24.71 41.19
CA SER A 93 -13.84 25.05 42.60
C SER A 93 -13.13 26.38 42.74
N PHE A 94 -13.71 27.29 43.51
CA PHE A 94 -13.12 28.58 43.87
C PHE A 94 -13.35 28.87 45.35
N LYS A 95 -12.26 29.04 46.11
CA LYS A 95 -12.28 29.09 47.59
C LYS A 95 -13.02 27.87 48.14
N ASN A 96 -14.09 28.07 48.90
CA ASN A 96 -14.90 27.00 49.49
C ASN A 96 -16.19 26.70 48.70
N HIS A 97 -16.32 27.22 47.47
CA HIS A 97 -17.50 27.06 46.64
C HIS A 97 -17.21 26.18 45.43
N LYS A 98 -18.19 25.35 45.08
CA LYS A 98 -18.14 24.41 43.96
C LYS A 98 -19.31 24.68 43.02
N SER A 99 -19.07 24.57 41.72
CA SER A 99 -20.07 24.57 40.67
C SER A 99 -19.77 23.41 39.73
N ASP A 100 -20.77 22.64 39.34
CA ASP A 100 -20.60 21.46 38.49
C ASP A 100 -21.24 21.71 37.11
N ALA A 101 -20.63 21.20 36.06
CA ALA A 101 -21.21 21.09 34.73
C ALA A 101 -20.99 19.69 34.15
N LEU A 102 -21.93 19.24 33.34
CA LEU A 102 -21.84 18.03 32.54
C LEU A 102 -21.45 18.41 31.11
N ILE A 103 -20.35 17.86 30.62
CA ILE A 103 -19.90 18.06 29.25
C ILE A 103 -20.28 16.82 28.44
N ASN A 104 -21.18 16.98 27.47
CA ASN A 104 -21.69 15.94 26.61
C ASN A 104 -20.95 15.96 25.28
N VAL A 105 -19.98 15.07 25.11
CA VAL A 105 -19.28 14.89 23.84
C VAL A 105 -20.14 14.02 22.94
N LYS A 106 -20.65 14.60 21.86
CA LYS A 106 -21.47 13.89 20.86
C LYS A 106 -21.24 14.52 19.49
N ASP A 107 -21.49 13.72 18.46
CA ASP A 107 -21.48 14.23 17.09
C ASP A 107 -22.76 15.03 16.83
N THR A 108 -22.62 16.28 16.43
CA THR A 108 -23.77 17.12 16.05
C THR A 108 -23.71 17.62 14.62
N LYS A 109 -22.67 17.22 13.87
CA LYS A 109 -22.48 17.66 12.50
C LYS A 109 -22.99 16.59 11.55
N ALA A 110 -23.69 17.05 10.52
CA ALA A 110 -24.06 16.15 9.45
C ALA A 110 -22.85 15.80 8.58
N PRO A 111 -22.83 14.58 7.97
CA PRO A 111 -21.79 14.17 7.04
C PRO A 111 -21.59 15.17 5.91
N GLN A 112 -20.34 15.43 5.53
CA GLN A 112 -20.03 16.21 4.34
C GLN A 112 -20.07 15.30 3.12
N LEU A 113 -21.00 15.56 2.21
CA LEU A 113 -21.23 14.74 1.01
C LEU A 113 -20.89 15.51 -0.27
N THR A 114 -20.06 14.95 -1.13
CA THR A 114 -19.74 15.45 -2.48
C THR A 114 -20.15 14.41 -3.51
N LEU A 115 -20.97 14.84 -4.46
CA LEU A 115 -21.52 13.99 -5.51
C LEU A 115 -20.96 14.43 -6.86
N LYS A 116 -20.81 13.46 -7.77
CA LYS A 116 -20.46 13.68 -9.17
C LYS A 116 -21.57 13.17 -10.08
N ASP A 117 -21.82 13.91 -11.16
CA ASP A 117 -22.65 13.41 -12.23
C ASP A 117 -21.96 12.17 -12.84
N VAL A 118 -22.75 11.15 -13.17
CA VAL A 118 -22.26 9.93 -13.82
C VAL A 118 -22.98 9.74 -15.13
N THR A 119 -22.24 9.29 -16.13
CA THR A 119 -22.82 8.88 -17.42
C THR A 119 -22.60 7.38 -17.52
N ILE A 120 -23.65 6.63 -17.82
CA ILE A 120 -23.66 5.17 -17.80
C ILE A 120 -24.23 4.69 -19.13
N ASP A 121 -23.59 3.68 -19.72
CA ASP A 121 -24.09 3.08 -20.95
C ASP A 121 -25.43 2.36 -20.73
N MET A 122 -26.24 2.30 -21.78
CA MET A 122 -27.52 1.61 -21.85
C MET A 122 -27.44 0.13 -21.46
N VAL A 123 -26.30 -0.53 -21.67
CA VAL A 123 -26.14 -1.97 -21.34
C VAL A 123 -25.60 -2.22 -19.94
N SER A 124 -25.05 -1.21 -19.25
CA SER A 124 -24.47 -1.37 -17.92
C SER A 124 -25.52 -1.32 -16.82
N ASP A 125 -25.34 -2.11 -15.77
CA ASP A 125 -26.14 -1.96 -14.56
C ASP A 125 -25.82 -0.64 -13.85
N PHE A 126 -26.85 0.04 -13.35
CA PHE A 126 -26.68 1.24 -12.53
C PHE A 126 -26.47 0.86 -11.05
N ASP A 127 -25.27 1.13 -10.52
CA ASP A 127 -25.03 1.18 -9.07
C ASP A 127 -25.14 2.64 -8.57
N PRO A 128 -26.12 2.96 -7.70
CA PRO A 128 -26.27 4.28 -7.11
C PRO A 128 -25.04 4.78 -6.33
N SER A 129 -24.15 3.90 -5.88
CA SER A 129 -22.94 4.30 -5.17
C SER A 129 -21.97 5.11 -6.06
N MET A 130 -22.04 4.92 -7.38
CA MET A 130 -21.14 5.56 -8.36
C MET A 130 -21.21 7.08 -8.36
N VAL A 131 -22.32 7.68 -7.92
CA VAL A 131 -22.50 9.14 -7.86
C VAL A 131 -21.79 9.78 -6.67
N ILE A 132 -21.30 9.00 -5.71
CA ILE A 132 -20.57 9.52 -4.56
C ILE A 132 -19.11 9.74 -4.97
N GLU A 133 -18.67 10.99 -5.01
CA GLU A 133 -17.26 11.33 -5.23
C GLU A 133 -16.47 11.25 -3.93
N LYS A 134 -17.04 11.82 -2.86
CA LYS A 134 -16.38 11.88 -1.55
C LYS A 134 -17.40 12.07 -0.44
N ALA A 135 -17.17 11.43 0.70
CA ALA A 135 -17.93 11.67 1.90
C ALA A 135 -17.02 11.67 3.13
N GLU A 136 -17.24 12.61 4.05
CA GLU A 136 -16.44 12.75 5.27
C GLU A 136 -17.36 12.96 6.47
N ASP A 137 -17.06 12.23 7.55
CA ASP A 137 -17.74 12.36 8.83
C ASP A 137 -16.80 11.88 9.95
N ALA A 138 -17.08 12.27 11.20
CA ALA A 138 -16.30 11.79 12.33
C ALA A 138 -16.64 10.32 12.69
N GLY A 139 -17.84 9.86 12.33
CA GLY A 139 -18.34 8.49 12.47
C GLY A 139 -18.49 7.75 11.13
N LYS A 140 -19.23 6.65 11.16
CA LYS A 140 -19.59 5.87 9.98
C LYS A 140 -20.79 6.49 9.28
N ILE A 141 -20.77 6.50 7.96
CA ILE A 141 -21.84 7.06 7.13
C ILE A 141 -22.66 5.91 6.52
N LYS A 142 -23.98 5.99 6.63
CA LYS A 142 -24.94 5.14 5.92
C LYS A 142 -25.59 5.94 4.80
N TYR A 143 -25.65 5.35 3.61
CA TYR A 143 -26.27 5.97 2.44
C TYR A 143 -27.64 5.37 2.14
N THR A 144 -28.57 6.22 1.71
CA THR A 144 -29.79 5.81 1.02
C THR A 144 -29.95 6.60 -0.27
N TYR A 145 -30.58 5.98 -1.26
CA TYR A 145 -30.74 6.51 -2.61
C TYR A 145 -32.21 6.48 -2.98
N ASP A 146 -32.73 7.63 -3.40
CA ASP A 146 -34.09 7.77 -3.90
C ASP A 146 -34.05 8.20 -5.37
N TYR A 147 -34.66 7.38 -6.22
CA TYR A 147 -34.74 7.56 -7.67
C TYR A 147 -35.87 6.71 -8.24
N ASP A 148 -36.36 7.09 -9.42
CA ASP A 148 -37.42 6.36 -10.11
C ASP A 148 -36.87 5.11 -10.82
N LYS A 149 -37.03 3.96 -10.19
CA LYS A 149 -36.60 2.66 -10.71
C LYS A 149 -37.30 2.24 -12.00
N THR A 150 -38.41 2.88 -12.37
CA THR A 150 -39.14 2.53 -13.60
C THR A 150 -38.58 3.21 -14.83
N THR A 151 -37.89 4.33 -14.65
CA THR A 151 -37.34 5.14 -15.74
C THR A 151 -35.81 5.15 -15.76
N ILE A 152 -35.14 4.67 -14.70
CA ILE A 152 -33.67 4.73 -14.54
C ILE A 152 -32.88 4.08 -15.70
N ASP A 153 -33.46 3.07 -16.36
CA ASP A 153 -32.85 2.36 -17.48
C ASP A 153 -33.17 3.01 -18.85
N GLU A 154 -34.06 4.00 -18.90
CA GLU A 154 -34.40 4.74 -20.11
C GLU A 154 -33.29 5.73 -20.47
N ARG A 155 -33.08 5.97 -21.77
CA ARG A 155 -32.12 6.98 -22.23
C ARG A 155 -32.52 8.37 -21.73
N GLY A 156 -31.56 9.10 -21.16
CA GLY A 156 -31.75 10.49 -20.76
C GLY A 156 -31.19 10.82 -19.38
N LYS A 157 -31.73 11.88 -18.79
CA LYS A 157 -31.25 12.46 -17.54
C LYS A 157 -32.17 12.05 -16.38
N HIS A 158 -31.59 11.41 -15.38
CA HIS A 158 -32.28 10.88 -14.20
C HIS A 158 -31.80 11.58 -12.94
N GLN A 159 -32.73 12.05 -12.11
CA GLN A 159 -32.40 12.64 -10.82
C GLN A 159 -32.28 11.56 -9.76
N ILE A 160 -31.22 11.63 -8.96
CA ILE A 160 -31.00 10.76 -7.80
C ILE A 160 -30.83 11.66 -6.58
N THR A 161 -31.59 11.38 -5.52
CA THR A 161 -31.39 12.02 -4.22
C THR A 161 -30.58 11.07 -3.34
N VAL A 162 -29.37 11.49 -2.98
CA VAL A 162 -28.51 10.76 -2.05
C VAL A 162 -28.66 11.34 -0.67
N THR A 163 -28.88 10.47 0.30
CA THR A 163 -28.99 10.81 1.71
C THR A 163 -27.86 10.12 2.47
N ALA A 164 -27.01 10.89 3.12
CA ALA A 164 -25.96 10.41 4.01
C ALA A 164 -26.37 10.66 5.46
N VAL A 165 -26.38 9.61 6.28
CA VAL A 165 -26.74 9.66 7.71
C VAL A 165 -25.60 9.08 8.54
N ASP A 166 -25.18 9.79 9.58
CA ASP A 166 -24.21 9.29 10.54
C ASP A 166 -24.84 8.36 11.60
N GLU A 167 -24.07 7.97 12.61
CA GLU A 167 -24.55 7.10 13.71
C GLU A 167 -25.47 7.82 14.69
N GLU A 168 -25.43 9.16 14.72
CA GLU A 168 -26.21 10.04 15.58
C GLU A 168 -27.54 10.49 14.96
N GLY A 169 -27.74 10.20 13.67
CA GLY A 169 -28.91 10.60 12.90
C GLY A 169 -28.79 11.99 12.27
N ASN A 170 -27.60 12.61 12.27
CA ASN A 170 -27.37 13.83 11.50
C ASN A 170 -27.32 13.47 10.00
N GLU A 171 -27.98 14.28 9.18
CA GLU A 171 -28.31 13.92 7.80
C GLU A 171 -27.92 15.03 6.82
N THR A 172 -27.31 14.62 5.71
CA THR A 172 -27.08 15.47 4.53
C THR A 172 -27.77 14.86 3.31
N LYS A 173 -28.61 15.64 2.63
CA LYS A 173 -29.26 15.26 1.37
C LYS A 173 -28.74 16.12 0.22
N LYS A 174 -28.42 15.48 -0.90
CA LYS A 174 -28.07 16.16 -2.14
C LYS A 174 -28.68 15.46 -3.33
N ASP A 175 -29.12 16.26 -4.28
CA ASP A 175 -29.57 15.81 -5.60
C ASP A 175 -28.39 15.83 -6.57
N ILE A 176 -28.34 14.82 -7.44
CA ILE A 176 -27.37 14.69 -8.52
C ILE A 176 -28.06 14.09 -9.74
N HIS A 177 -27.41 14.13 -10.89
CA HIS A 177 -27.93 13.52 -12.10
C HIS A 177 -27.07 12.34 -12.55
N MET A 178 -27.76 11.29 -12.97
CA MET A 178 -27.18 10.26 -13.83
C MET A 178 -27.69 10.46 -15.25
N TYR A 179 -26.80 10.27 -16.22
CA TYR A 179 -27.11 10.32 -17.64
C TYR A 179 -26.99 8.92 -18.22
N ARG A 180 -28.07 8.44 -18.83
CA ARG A 180 -28.12 7.17 -19.55
C ARG A 180 -27.96 7.44 -21.04
N GLU A 181 -26.86 7.00 -21.61
CA GLU A 181 -26.53 7.20 -23.01
C GLU A 181 -26.15 5.88 -23.67
N GLU A 182 -26.25 5.82 -24.99
CA GLU A 182 -25.80 4.65 -25.77
C GLU A 182 -24.36 4.91 -26.17
N ASP A 183 -23.46 4.03 -25.75
CA ASP A 183 -22.11 4.02 -26.25
C ASP A 183 -22.09 3.56 -27.71
N THR A 184 -21.32 4.29 -28.51
CA THR A 184 -21.15 4.05 -29.95
C THR A 184 -19.69 4.13 -30.36
N LYS A 185 -18.78 4.38 -29.42
CA LYS A 185 -17.35 4.50 -29.68
C LYS A 185 -16.68 3.21 -29.28
N ALA A 186 -15.66 2.83 -30.04
CA ALA A 186 -14.84 1.69 -29.68
C ALA A 186 -13.75 2.12 -28.69
N PRO A 187 -13.32 1.20 -27.80
CA PRO A 187 -12.17 1.41 -26.94
C PRO A 187 -10.91 1.72 -27.73
N THR A 188 -9.96 2.39 -27.07
CA THR A 188 -8.65 2.72 -27.66
C THR A 188 -7.52 2.36 -26.71
N LEU A 189 -6.30 2.21 -27.24
CA LEU A 189 -5.12 2.09 -26.39
C LEU A 189 -4.95 3.35 -25.53
N LYS A 190 -4.60 3.13 -24.26
CA LYS A 190 -4.30 4.20 -23.32
C LYS A 190 -3.04 4.95 -23.78
N ASP A 191 -2.00 4.22 -24.16
CA ASP A 191 -0.82 4.76 -24.86
C ASP A 191 -0.82 4.38 -26.34
N LYS A 192 -1.01 5.38 -27.22
CA LYS A 192 -1.02 5.21 -28.67
C LYS A 192 0.36 4.91 -29.27
N LYS A 193 1.43 5.03 -28.49
CA LYS A 193 2.82 4.77 -28.91
C LYS A 193 3.41 3.54 -28.22
N ALA A 194 2.58 2.75 -27.55
CA ALA A 194 3.01 1.52 -26.90
C ALA A 194 3.82 0.65 -27.88
N THR A 195 4.95 0.15 -27.41
CA THR A 195 5.73 -0.90 -28.06
C THR A 195 5.86 -2.03 -27.05
N LEU A 196 5.49 -3.23 -27.44
CA LEU A 196 5.57 -4.41 -26.58
C LEU A 196 6.93 -5.08 -26.79
N THR A 197 7.43 -5.70 -25.72
CA THR A 197 8.66 -6.50 -25.77
C THR A 197 8.42 -7.84 -25.10
N ILE A 198 8.79 -8.92 -25.78
CA ILE A 198 8.71 -10.30 -25.27
C ILE A 198 10.04 -11.02 -25.56
N LYS A 199 10.35 -12.08 -24.80
CA LYS A 199 11.44 -13.00 -25.15
C LYS A 199 10.98 -13.99 -26.23
N GLN A 200 11.92 -14.48 -27.02
CA GLN A 200 11.68 -15.47 -28.05
C GLN A 200 11.00 -16.72 -27.46
N GLY A 201 9.83 -17.06 -27.97
CA GLY A 201 9.01 -18.18 -27.51
C GLY A 201 7.98 -17.84 -26.43
N GLN A 202 7.98 -16.62 -25.89
CA GLN A 202 6.92 -16.13 -25.01
C GLN A 202 5.74 -15.57 -25.82
N ASP A 203 4.54 -15.63 -25.26
CA ASP A 203 3.35 -15.05 -25.87
C ASP A 203 3.03 -13.69 -25.24
N VAL A 204 2.48 -12.79 -26.04
CA VAL A 204 1.91 -11.52 -25.57
C VAL A 204 0.68 -11.83 -24.72
N THR A 205 0.59 -11.19 -23.55
CA THR A 205 -0.55 -11.31 -22.63
C THR A 205 -1.35 -10.01 -22.56
N ASP A 206 -2.62 -10.11 -22.16
CA ASP A 206 -3.53 -8.97 -21.96
C ASP A 206 -2.99 -7.96 -20.93
N SER A 207 -2.31 -8.44 -19.89
CA SER A 207 -1.65 -7.63 -18.86
C SER A 207 -0.58 -6.68 -19.41
N MET A 208 -0.07 -6.90 -20.62
CA MET A 208 0.89 -6.01 -21.29
C MET A 208 0.20 -4.83 -22.00
N ILE A 209 -1.13 -4.82 -22.07
CA ILE A 209 -1.91 -3.88 -22.89
C ILE A 209 -2.88 -3.11 -22.00
N GLU A 210 -2.81 -1.79 -22.05
CA GLU A 210 -3.77 -0.92 -21.36
C GLU A 210 -4.73 -0.28 -22.35
N ALA A 211 -6.02 -0.59 -22.21
CA ALA A 211 -7.10 0.01 -22.97
C ALA A 211 -7.83 1.09 -22.16
N LYS A 212 -8.55 1.97 -22.84
CA LYS A 212 -9.45 2.95 -22.25
C LYS A 212 -10.69 3.12 -23.12
N ASP A 213 -11.79 3.45 -22.46
CA ASP A 213 -13.07 3.72 -23.08
C ASP A 213 -13.82 4.80 -22.28
N ASP A 214 -14.84 5.44 -22.86
CA ASP A 214 -15.64 6.48 -22.20
C ASP A 214 -16.72 5.94 -21.26
N TYR A 215 -17.21 4.72 -21.47
CA TYR A 215 -18.28 4.12 -20.67
C TYR A 215 -17.91 2.75 -20.07
N ASP A 216 -16.83 2.10 -20.55
CA ASP A 216 -16.33 0.84 -20.03
C ASP A 216 -14.96 1.01 -19.30
N PRO A 217 -14.90 0.83 -17.97
CA PRO A 217 -13.64 0.95 -17.24
C PRO A 217 -12.65 -0.20 -17.50
N ALA A 218 -13.11 -1.33 -18.05
CA ALA A 218 -12.28 -2.51 -18.30
C ALA A 218 -12.65 -3.20 -19.63
N PRO A 219 -12.34 -2.56 -20.78
CA PRO A 219 -12.60 -3.15 -22.08
C PRO A 219 -11.93 -4.52 -22.23
N THR A 220 -12.60 -5.43 -22.94
CA THR A 220 -12.05 -6.76 -23.24
C THR A 220 -10.93 -6.64 -24.27
N ILE A 221 -9.83 -7.35 -24.02
CA ILE A 221 -8.63 -7.38 -24.86
C ILE A 221 -8.48 -8.77 -25.45
N GLU A 222 -8.61 -8.89 -26.78
CA GLU A 222 -8.38 -10.12 -27.52
C GLU A 222 -7.11 -10.01 -28.37
N ILE A 223 -6.16 -10.92 -28.15
CA ILE A 223 -4.87 -10.92 -28.86
C ILE A 223 -4.93 -11.93 -30.00
N ASP A 224 -4.68 -11.49 -31.24
CA ASP A 224 -4.55 -12.39 -32.38
C ASP A 224 -3.16 -13.04 -32.37
N THR A 225 -3.07 -14.23 -31.78
CA THR A 225 -1.84 -15.03 -31.73
C THR A 225 -1.35 -15.49 -33.11
N SER A 226 -2.18 -15.39 -34.16
CA SER A 226 -1.78 -15.70 -35.53
C SER A 226 -1.12 -14.53 -36.26
N SER A 227 -1.25 -13.30 -35.72
CA SER A 227 -0.69 -12.08 -36.31
C SER A 227 0.84 -11.96 -36.16
N TYR A 228 1.45 -12.76 -35.28
CA TYR A 228 2.89 -12.76 -35.03
C TYR A 228 3.45 -14.17 -34.82
N ASN A 229 4.77 -14.29 -34.80
CA ASN A 229 5.45 -15.55 -34.51
C ASN A 229 6.48 -15.34 -33.40
N SER A 230 6.08 -15.64 -32.16
CA SER A 230 6.93 -15.54 -30.95
C SER A 230 8.26 -16.28 -31.08
N LYS A 231 8.35 -17.28 -31.95
CA LYS A 231 9.54 -18.12 -32.14
C LYS A 231 10.63 -17.45 -32.96
N LYS A 232 10.38 -16.29 -33.59
CA LYS A 232 11.35 -15.60 -34.44
C LYS A 232 11.68 -14.24 -33.83
N ALA A 233 12.89 -14.13 -33.27
CA ALA A 233 13.41 -12.86 -32.75
C ALA A 233 13.49 -11.77 -33.82
N GLY A 234 13.32 -10.51 -33.39
CA GLY A 234 13.34 -9.31 -34.23
C GLY A 234 12.11 -8.42 -34.05
N GLU A 235 12.01 -7.39 -34.89
CA GLU A 235 10.84 -6.53 -34.98
C GLU A 235 9.66 -7.27 -35.63
N SER A 236 8.47 -7.10 -35.06
CA SER A 236 7.20 -7.64 -35.50
C SER A 236 6.08 -6.66 -35.12
N SER A 237 4.84 -7.08 -35.30
CA SER A 237 3.66 -6.44 -34.73
C SER A 237 2.68 -7.50 -34.27
N VAL A 238 1.78 -7.15 -33.34
CA VAL A 238 0.66 -7.99 -32.91
C VAL A 238 -0.65 -7.22 -33.11
N ASP A 239 -1.66 -7.90 -33.64
CA ASP A 239 -3.01 -7.36 -33.76
C ASP A 239 -3.81 -7.67 -32.50
N VAL A 240 -4.44 -6.64 -31.95
CA VAL A 240 -5.22 -6.71 -30.72
C VAL A 240 -6.59 -6.10 -30.98
N THR A 241 -7.65 -6.82 -30.65
CA THR A 241 -9.03 -6.33 -30.73
C THR A 241 -9.48 -5.91 -29.34
N LEU A 242 -9.86 -4.64 -29.22
CA LEU A 242 -10.44 -4.07 -28.01
C LEU A 242 -11.96 -4.02 -28.20
N THR A 243 -12.72 -4.51 -27.23
CA THR A 243 -14.18 -4.54 -27.29
C THR A 243 -14.78 -4.07 -25.96
N ASP A 244 -15.73 -3.13 -26.01
CA ASP A 244 -16.48 -2.72 -24.82
C ASP A 244 -17.66 -3.68 -24.53
N GLN A 245 -18.29 -3.51 -23.38
CA GLN A 245 -19.54 -4.19 -23.01
C GLN A 245 -20.71 -3.96 -23.98
N SER A 246 -20.71 -2.89 -24.77
CA SER A 246 -21.75 -2.52 -25.75
C SER A 246 -21.53 -3.19 -27.11
N GLY A 247 -20.38 -3.87 -27.28
CA GLY A 247 -19.97 -4.56 -28.50
C GLY A 247 -19.28 -3.66 -29.53
N ASN A 248 -18.97 -2.40 -29.21
CA ASN A 248 -18.11 -1.61 -30.09
C ASN A 248 -16.70 -2.16 -30.01
N SER A 249 -16.09 -2.38 -31.17
CA SER A 249 -14.76 -2.97 -31.24
C SER A 249 -13.85 -2.27 -32.23
N GLN A 250 -12.56 -2.29 -31.92
CA GLN A 250 -11.50 -1.82 -32.80
C GLN A 250 -10.31 -2.76 -32.72
N THR A 251 -9.78 -3.16 -33.88
CA THR A 251 -8.48 -3.82 -33.98
C THR A 251 -7.37 -2.79 -34.15
N VAL A 252 -6.34 -2.90 -33.32
CA VAL A 252 -5.12 -2.07 -33.35
C VAL A 252 -3.90 -2.96 -33.54
N THR A 253 -2.98 -2.52 -34.39
CA THR A 253 -1.69 -3.19 -34.59
C THR A 253 -0.65 -2.52 -33.70
N ILE A 254 -0.08 -3.27 -32.76
CA ILE A 254 0.92 -2.78 -31.79
C ILE A 254 2.32 -3.25 -32.23
N PRO A 255 3.32 -2.36 -32.34
CA PRO A 255 4.72 -2.75 -32.54
C PRO A 255 5.20 -3.72 -31.46
N LEU A 256 5.89 -4.78 -31.87
CA LEU A 256 6.38 -5.84 -31.01
C LEU A 256 7.87 -6.09 -31.26
N VAL A 257 8.67 -6.08 -30.20
CA VAL A 257 10.08 -6.48 -30.23
C VAL A 257 10.19 -7.85 -29.59
N ILE A 258 10.62 -8.84 -30.37
CA ILE A 258 10.89 -10.19 -29.89
C ILE A 258 12.39 -10.30 -29.63
N GLU A 259 12.79 -10.20 -28.38
CA GLU A 259 14.19 -10.33 -27.97
C GLU A 259 14.65 -11.78 -28.10
N LYS A 260 15.84 -11.97 -28.65
CA LYS A 260 16.44 -13.31 -28.75
C LYS A 260 16.68 -13.87 -27.35
N ASP A 261 16.17 -15.06 -27.11
CA ASP A 261 16.45 -15.82 -25.90
C ASP A 261 17.52 -16.89 -26.19
N PRO A 262 18.69 -16.85 -25.53
CA PRO A 262 19.71 -17.88 -25.69
C PRO A 262 19.26 -19.28 -25.26
N ALA A 263 18.26 -19.39 -24.37
CA ALA A 263 17.69 -20.65 -23.90
C ALA A 263 16.68 -21.27 -24.90
N TYR A 264 16.15 -20.48 -25.85
CA TYR A 264 15.07 -20.90 -26.72
C TYR A 264 15.41 -22.17 -27.53
N GLY A 265 14.62 -23.23 -27.31
CA GLY A 265 14.78 -24.52 -27.98
C GLY A 265 16.05 -25.28 -27.58
N LYS A 266 16.67 -24.93 -26.46
CA LYS A 266 17.85 -25.60 -25.90
C LYS A 266 17.51 -26.37 -24.64
N LYS A 267 18.41 -27.28 -24.27
CA LYS A 267 18.52 -27.84 -22.93
C LYS A 267 19.50 -26.96 -22.14
N VAL A 268 19.11 -26.49 -20.96
CA VAL A 268 19.90 -25.50 -20.20
C VAL A 268 20.12 -25.98 -18.78
N VAL A 269 21.36 -25.86 -18.31
CA VAL A 269 21.72 -25.96 -16.90
C VAL A 269 22.07 -24.57 -16.38
N TYR A 270 21.41 -24.17 -15.31
CA TYR A 270 21.77 -23.03 -14.49
C TYR A 270 22.52 -23.57 -13.27
N LEU A 271 23.84 -23.39 -13.28
CA LEU A 271 24.67 -23.62 -12.10
C LEU A 271 24.47 -22.44 -11.16
N THR A 272 24.02 -22.70 -9.94
CA THR A 272 23.77 -21.63 -8.96
C THR A 272 24.56 -21.89 -7.68
N PHE A 273 25.19 -20.84 -7.17
CA PHE A 273 26.03 -20.88 -5.97
C PHE A 273 25.52 -19.86 -4.96
N ASP A 274 25.14 -20.34 -3.77
CA ASP A 274 24.66 -19.51 -2.67
C ASP A 274 25.78 -19.25 -1.65
N ASP A 275 25.59 -18.17 -0.88
CA ASP A 275 26.33 -17.77 0.32
C ASP A 275 27.72 -17.13 0.13
N GLY A 276 28.29 -17.18 -1.07
CA GLY A 276 29.50 -16.45 -1.41
C GLY A 276 29.35 -14.91 -1.40
N PRO A 277 30.40 -14.16 -1.77
CA PRO A 277 31.69 -14.65 -2.27
C PRO A 277 32.62 -15.18 -1.15
N SER A 278 33.57 -16.05 -1.50
CA SER A 278 34.58 -16.65 -0.63
C SER A 278 35.90 -16.94 -1.38
N GLU A 279 36.88 -17.59 -0.75
CA GLU A 279 38.06 -18.09 -1.49
C GLU A 279 37.69 -19.08 -2.62
N ASN A 280 36.60 -19.82 -2.45
CA ASN A 280 36.13 -20.81 -3.42
C ASN A 280 35.51 -20.18 -4.66
N THR A 281 34.94 -18.98 -4.58
CA THR A 281 34.36 -18.27 -5.72
C THR A 281 35.35 -18.13 -6.86
N LYS A 282 36.61 -17.76 -6.56
CA LYS A 282 37.64 -17.61 -7.60
C LYS A 282 37.98 -18.94 -8.29
N LYS A 283 38.10 -20.02 -7.53
CA LYS A 283 38.37 -21.36 -8.07
C LYS A 283 37.22 -21.83 -8.97
N ILE A 284 35.98 -21.51 -8.60
CA ILE A 284 34.78 -21.81 -9.39
C ILE A 284 34.78 -21.01 -10.70
N LEU A 285 35.07 -19.71 -10.66
CA LEU A 285 35.19 -18.88 -11.87
C LEU A 285 36.23 -19.44 -12.84
N ASP A 286 37.41 -19.86 -12.36
CA ASP A 286 38.44 -20.48 -13.19
C ASP A 286 37.97 -21.77 -13.88
N ILE A 287 37.16 -22.59 -13.19
CA ILE A 287 36.56 -23.80 -13.77
C ILE A 287 35.50 -23.42 -14.81
N LEU A 288 34.65 -22.45 -14.51
CA LEU A 288 33.58 -22.01 -15.41
C LEU A 288 34.16 -21.45 -16.72
N ASP A 289 35.21 -20.63 -16.65
CA ASP A 289 35.93 -20.09 -17.82
C ASP A 289 36.56 -21.20 -18.68
N LYS A 290 37.24 -22.18 -18.04
CA LYS A 290 37.81 -23.36 -18.71
C LYS A 290 36.77 -24.11 -19.56
N TYR A 291 35.51 -24.07 -19.15
CA TYR A 291 34.41 -24.73 -19.85
C TYR A 291 33.49 -23.75 -20.59
N ASP A 292 33.77 -22.46 -20.72
CA ASP A 292 32.84 -21.50 -21.34
C ASP A 292 31.40 -21.68 -20.81
N ALA A 293 31.28 -21.85 -19.49
CA ALA A 293 30.02 -22.08 -18.80
C ALA A 293 29.66 -20.83 -18.01
N LYS A 294 28.40 -20.38 -18.10
CA LYS A 294 27.88 -19.29 -17.25
C LYS A 294 27.10 -19.86 -16.08
N ALA A 295 27.01 -19.06 -15.02
CA ALA A 295 26.45 -19.44 -13.73
C ALA A 295 25.81 -18.24 -13.05
N THR A 296 25.13 -18.48 -11.94
CA THR A 296 24.55 -17.47 -11.07
C THR A 296 25.15 -17.57 -9.67
N PHE A 297 25.57 -16.44 -9.10
CA PHE A 297 26.05 -16.36 -7.73
C PHE A 297 25.04 -15.56 -6.89
N PHE A 298 24.34 -16.21 -5.97
CA PHE A 298 23.44 -15.56 -5.01
C PHE A 298 24.26 -15.11 -3.80
N VAL A 299 24.66 -13.85 -3.82
CA VAL A 299 25.69 -13.33 -2.92
C VAL A 299 25.13 -12.83 -1.59
N THR A 300 26.00 -12.82 -0.58
CA THR A 300 25.76 -12.24 0.74
C THR A 300 26.69 -11.08 1.07
N GLY A 301 26.35 -10.29 2.09
CA GLY A 301 27.19 -9.19 2.60
C GLY A 301 28.22 -9.61 3.66
N ASN A 302 28.37 -10.90 3.93
CA ASN A 302 29.14 -11.40 5.08
C ASN A 302 30.66 -11.39 4.90
N HIS A 303 31.16 -11.41 3.66
CA HIS A 303 32.59 -11.49 3.35
C HIS A 303 33.05 -10.37 2.41
N PRO A 304 33.01 -9.10 2.87
CA PRO A 304 33.34 -7.94 2.04
C PRO A 304 34.77 -7.99 1.44
N GLU A 305 35.69 -8.73 2.07
CA GLU A 305 37.04 -8.96 1.57
C GLU A 305 37.10 -9.67 0.21
N TYR A 306 36.04 -10.41 -0.18
CA TYR A 306 35.95 -11.14 -1.45
C TYR A 306 35.01 -10.50 -2.46
N ASN A 307 34.49 -9.30 -2.18
CA ASN A 307 33.55 -8.61 -3.06
C ASN A 307 34.12 -8.34 -4.46
N ASN A 308 35.45 -8.28 -4.63
CA ASN A 308 36.07 -8.15 -5.95
C ASN A 308 35.71 -9.32 -6.89
N TYR A 309 35.40 -10.51 -6.38
CA TYR A 309 35.00 -11.65 -7.21
C TYR A 309 33.60 -11.48 -7.79
N MET A 310 32.70 -10.69 -7.17
CA MET A 310 31.41 -10.35 -7.79
C MET A 310 31.63 -9.53 -9.08
N LYS A 311 32.57 -8.58 -9.04
CA LYS A 311 32.93 -7.77 -10.20
C LYS A 311 33.60 -8.61 -11.29
N GLU A 312 34.46 -9.55 -10.90
CA GLU A 312 35.09 -10.49 -11.83
C GLU A 312 34.04 -11.37 -12.51
N ALA A 313 33.16 -11.99 -11.73
CA ALA A 313 32.05 -12.80 -12.21
C ALA A 313 31.13 -12.02 -13.16
N ALA A 314 30.75 -10.78 -12.82
CA ALA A 314 29.94 -9.92 -13.69
C ALA A 314 30.66 -9.60 -15.01
N ASN A 315 31.94 -9.24 -14.98
CA ASN A 315 32.74 -8.97 -16.19
C ASN A 315 32.90 -10.20 -17.09
N GLU A 316 32.91 -11.39 -16.51
CA GLU A 316 32.96 -12.67 -17.22
C GLU A 316 31.58 -13.12 -17.73
N GLY A 317 30.51 -12.36 -17.45
CA GLY A 317 29.16 -12.61 -17.94
C GLY A 317 28.36 -13.61 -17.11
N HIS A 318 28.72 -13.81 -15.85
CA HIS A 318 27.90 -14.53 -14.86
C HIS A 318 26.83 -13.60 -14.29
N THR A 319 25.72 -14.18 -13.83
CA THR A 319 24.68 -13.43 -13.13
C THR A 319 25.07 -13.27 -11.66
N ILE A 320 24.97 -12.05 -11.13
CA ILE A 320 25.02 -11.80 -9.69
C ILE A 320 23.57 -11.67 -9.19
N GLY A 321 23.12 -12.65 -8.43
CA GLY A 321 21.81 -12.65 -7.76
C GLY A 321 21.93 -12.19 -6.31
N LEU A 322 20.81 -11.77 -5.73
CA LEU A 322 20.74 -11.32 -4.34
C LEU A 322 20.28 -12.48 -3.45
N HIS A 323 21.08 -12.85 -2.44
CA HIS A 323 20.62 -13.76 -1.39
C HIS A 323 20.06 -12.97 -0.21
N THR A 324 20.95 -12.32 0.56
CA THR A 324 20.66 -11.39 1.67
C THR A 324 21.93 -10.63 2.04
N TYR A 325 21.81 -9.48 2.70
CA TYR A 325 22.99 -8.77 3.20
C TYR A 325 23.56 -9.47 4.44
N THR A 326 22.71 -9.80 5.42
CA THR A 326 23.15 -10.37 6.71
C THR A 326 23.24 -11.90 6.72
N HIS A 327 22.44 -12.58 5.90
CA HIS A 327 22.21 -14.03 5.97
C HIS A 327 21.84 -14.55 7.37
N ASP A 328 21.22 -13.71 8.20
CA ASP A 328 20.68 -14.09 9.50
C ASP A 328 19.15 -14.22 9.44
N TYR A 329 18.66 -15.46 9.49
CA TYR A 329 17.23 -15.78 9.47
C TYR A 329 16.42 -14.99 10.49
N SER A 330 16.98 -14.72 11.68
CA SER A 330 16.26 -14.02 12.75
C SER A 330 16.03 -12.55 12.44
N THR A 331 16.97 -11.91 11.74
CA THR A 331 16.88 -10.53 11.28
C THR A 331 16.00 -10.44 10.04
N VAL A 332 16.34 -11.23 9.01
CA VAL A 332 15.72 -11.20 7.68
C VAL A 332 14.23 -11.51 7.74
N TYR A 333 13.81 -12.49 8.54
CA TYR A 333 12.41 -12.90 8.64
C TYR A 333 11.67 -12.35 9.88
N SER A 334 12.24 -11.34 10.55
CA SER A 334 11.57 -10.67 11.69
C SER A 334 10.33 -9.85 11.30
N SER A 335 10.30 -9.35 10.06
CA SER A 335 9.18 -8.62 9.45
C SER A 335 9.44 -8.44 7.94
N LYS A 336 8.41 -8.05 7.18
CA LYS A 336 8.58 -7.70 5.76
C LYS A 336 9.51 -6.50 5.56
N ASP A 337 9.38 -5.50 6.41
CA ASP A 337 10.22 -4.30 6.35
C ASP A 337 11.70 -4.67 6.54
N ALA A 338 12.00 -5.55 7.51
CA ALA A 338 13.35 -6.06 7.72
C ALA A 338 13.88 -6.85 6.52
N TYR A 339 13.06 -7.70 5.90
CA TYR A 339 13.44 -8.41 4.67
C TYR A 339 13.79 -7.44 3.54
N PHE A 340 12.94 -6.44 3.29
CA PHE A 340 13.17 -5.48 2.20
C PHE A 340 14.31 -4.51 2.49
N GLU A 341 14.57 -4.16 3.76
CA GLU A 341 15.75 -3.40 4.16
C GLU A 341 17.03 -4.19 3.90
N ASP A 342 17.07 -5.47 4.31
CA ASP A 342 18.21 -6.36 4.05
C ASP A 342 18.41 -6.59 2.53
N LEU A 343 17.32 -6.80 1.79
CA LEU A 343 17.35 -6.94 0.32
C LEU A 343 17.87 -5.66 -0.36
N GLN A 344 17.48 -4.48 0.13
CA GLN A 344 17.97 -3.21 -0.41
C GLN A 344 19.47 -3.05 -0.14
N ASN A 345 19.94 -3.40 1.06
CA ASN A 345 21.37 -3.32 1.41
C ASN A 345 22.24 -4.21 0.52
N ILE A 346 21.81 -5.45 0.24
CA ILE A 346 22.56 -6.32 -0.69
C ILE A 346 22.46 -5.83 -2.13
N SER A 347 21.30 -5.30 -2.53
CA SER A 347 21.12 -4.71 -3.87
C SER A 347 22.06 -3.52 -4.09
N ASP A 348 22.17 -2.61 -3.12
CA ASP A 348 23.05 -1.44 -3.16
C ASP A 348 24.53 -1.87 -3.21
N MET A 349 24.92 -2.85 -2.38
CA MET A 349 26.29 -3.38 -2.40
C MET A 349 26.65 -4.01 -3.74
N VAL A 350 25.74 -4.79 -4.34
CA VAL A 350 25.96 -5.39 -5.65
C VAL A 350 26.10 -4.30 -6.73
N GLU A 351 25.20 -3.33 -6.76
CA GLU A 351 25.25 -2.21 -7.70
C GLU A 351 26.53 -1.39 -7.56
N ASP A 352 26.98 -1.12 -6.33
CA ASP A 352 28.24 -0.40 -6.06
C ASP A 352 29.48 -1.13 -6.58
N VAL A 353 29.48 -2.47 -6.52
CA VAL A 353 30.62 -3.31 -6.90
C VAL A 353 30.64 -3.59 -8.40
N THR A 354 29.48 -3.94 -8.99
CA THR A 354 29.36 -4.40 -10.38
C THR A 354 29.03 -3.25 -11.34
N GLY A 355 28.39 -2.18 -10.84
CA GLY A 355 27.82 -1.11 -11.64
C GLY A 355 26.41 -1.41 -12.18
N GLU A 356 25.83 -2.57 -11.84
CA GLU A 356 24.52 -3.00 -12.32
C GLU A 356 23.62 -3.48 -11.17
N LYS A 357 22.37 -3.04 -11.19
CA LYS A 357 21.36 -3.50 -10.25
C LYS A 357 20.84 -4.88 -10.65
N SER A 358 20.83 -5.82 -9.71
CA SER A 358 20.26 -7.16 -9.90
C SER A 358 18.76 -7.19 -9.58
N MET A 359 18.01 -7.93 -10.39
CA MET A 359 16.58 -8.24 -10.18
C MET A 359 16.34 -9.74 -9.96
N VAL A 360 17.41 -10.52 -9.79
CA VAL A 360 17.38 -11.97 -9.59
C VAL A 360 17.67 -12.25 -8.12
N ILE A 361 16.77 -12.94 -7.43
CA ILE A 361 16.91 -13.20 -5.98
C ILE A 361 16.73 -14.69 -5.65
N ARG A 362 17.24 -15.10 -4.49
CA ARG A 362 16.90 -16.39 -3.87
C ARG A 362 16.70 -16.17 -2.38
N PHE A 363 15.58 -16.62 -1.85
CA PHE A 363 15.31 -16.52 -0.41
C PHE A 363 16.27 -17.44 0.38
N PRO A 364 16.81 -17.00 1.53
CA PRO A 364 17.52 -17.90 2.44
C PRO A 364 16.65 -19.08 2.83
N GLY A 365 17.14 -20.29 2.54
CA GLY A 365 16.42 -21.55 2.73
C GLY A 365 15.37 -21.88 1.67
N GLY A 366 15.27 -21.08 0.61
CA GLY A 366 14.25 -21.19 -0.45
C GLY A 366 12.90 -20.58 -0.07
N SER A 367 12.02 -20.39 -1.05
CA SER A 367 10.64 -19.93 -0.85
C SER A 367 9.81 -20.89 0.02
N SER A 368 10.17 -22.17 0.00
CA SER A 368 9.58 -23.25 0.80
C SER A 368 10.18 -23.41 2.20
N ASN A 369 10.95 -22.44 2.70
CA ASN A 369 11.57 -22.55 4.02
C ASN A 369 10.52 -22.51 5.14
N MET A 370 10.68 -23.35 6.15
CA MET A 370 9.83 -23.36 7.36
C MET A 370 10.45 -22.61 8.54
N ILE A 371 11.73 -22.22 8.43
CA ILE A 371 12.45 -21.52 9.51
C ILE A 371 11.91 -20.11 9.72
N SER A 372 11.48 -19.43 8.65
CA SER A 372 10.82 -18.12 8.70
C SER A 372 9.58 -18.11 9.60
N ALA A 373 8.83 -19.22 9.68
CA ALA A 373 7.64 -19.36 10.51
C ALA A 373 7.93 -19.24 12.02
N GLN A 374 9.19 -19.47 12.44
CA GLN A 374 9.60 -19.29 13.83
C GLN A 374 9.68 -17.81 14.23
N TYR A 375 9.85 -16.91 13.26
CA TYR A 375 9.97 -15.47 13.48
C TYR A 375 8.67 -14.75 13.11
N THR A 376 8.19 -14.98 11.90
CA THR A 376 6.95 -14.39 11.37
C THR A 376 6.16 -15.43 10.57
N PRO A 377 5.12 -16.05 11.16
CA PRO A 377 4.24 -16.98 10.44
C PRO A 377 3.55 -16.30 9.25
N GLY A 378 3.44 -16.98 8.11
CA GLY A 378 2.80 -16.44 6.90
C GLY A 378 3.69 -15.56 6.02
N ILE A 379 4.91 -15.24 6.46
CA ILE A 379 5.74 -14.21 5.81
C ILE A 379 6.14 -14.60 4.38
N MET A 380 6.37 -15.88 4.08
CA MET A 380 6.84 -16.29 2.75
C MET A 380 5.76 -16.14 1.69
N SER A 381 4.50 -16.41 2.05
CA SER A 381 3.35 -16.16 1.19
C SER A 381 3.22 -14.68 0.80
N GLU A 382 3.51 -13.76 1.73
CA GLU A 382 3.52 -12.33 1.42
C GLU A 382 4.76 -11.91 0.61
N LEU A 383 5.95 -12.39 0.99
CA LEU A 383 7.20 -11.99 0.34
C LEU A 383 7.30 -12.47 -1.10
N THR A 384 6.91 -13.72 -1.39
CA THR A 384 6.97 -14.29 -2.75
C THR A 384 6.11 -13.51 -3.76
N GLU A 385 4.98 -12.98 -3.31
CA GLU A 385 4.13 -12.10 -4.11
C GLU A 385 4.72 -10.69 -4.20
N GLU A 386 5.12 -10.09 -3.07
CA GLU A 386 5.54 -8.70 -3.03
C GLU A 386 6.87 -8.46 -3.77
N VAL A 387 7.82 -9.39 -3.75
CA VAL A 387 9.07 -9.27 -4.54
C VAL A 387 8.77 -9.22 -6.05
N ARG A 388 7.80 -10.02 -6.52
CA ARG A 388 7.37 -10.04 -7.92
C ARG A 388 6.68 -8.75 -8.32
N GLN A 389 5.83 -8.20 -7.45
CA GLN A 389 5.21 -6.90 -7.66
C GLN A 389 6.23 -5.76 -7.72
N LYS A 390 7.37 -5.89 -7.02
CA LYS A 390 8.50 -4.95 -7.10
C LYS A 390 9.44 -5.20 -8.30
N GLY A 391 9.13 -6.18 -9.16
CA GLY A 391 9.89 -6.47 -10.39
C GLY A 391 11.05 -7.46 -10.22
N TYR A 392 11.23 -8.04 -9.02
CA TYR A 392 12.20 -9.11 -8.83
C TYR A 392 11.66 -10.45 -9.32
N GLN A 393 12.55 -11.31 -9.77
CA GLN A 393 12.26 -12.72 -10.01
C GLN A 393 13.06 -13.55 -8.99
N TYR A 394 12.34 -14.30 -8.15
CA TYR A 394 12.99 -15.25 -7.25
C TYR A 394 13.15 -16.62 -7.93
N PHE A 395 14.19 -17.34 -7.52
CA PHE A 395 14.50 -18.68 -8.02
C PHE A 395 14.80 -19.62 -6.85
N ASP A 396 14.08 -20.74 -6.77
CA ASP A 396 14.51 -21.87 -5.94
C ASP A 396 15.44 -22.77 -6.78
N TRP A 397 15.27 -24.09 -6.71
CA TRP A 397 16.04 -25.05 -7.50
C TRP A 397 15.17 -26.26 -7.85
N ASN A 398 15.52 -27.02 -8.87
CA ASN A 398 14.87 -28.31 -9.14
C ASN A 398 15.84 -29.49 -9.05
N VAL A 399 17.12 -29.22 -8.80
CA VAL A 399 18.16 -30.18 -8.48
C VAL A 399 18.95 -29.66 -7.29
N ASP A 400 18.98 -30.44 -6.21
CA ASP A 400 19.78 -30.17 -5.02
C ASP A 400 21.04 -31.03 -5.05
N SER A 401 22.22 -30.41 -5.06
CA SER A 401 23.50 -31.13 -4.97
C SER A 401 23.72 -31.77 -3.60
N THR A 402 22.95 -31.35 -2.60
CA THR A 402 23.03 -31.69 -1.18
C THR A 402 24.35 -31.31 -0.52
N ASP A 403 25.15 -30.44 -1.13
CA ASP A 403 26.42 -29.99 -0.56
C ASP A 403 26.23 -29.25 0.77
N ALA A 404 25.05 -28.65 1.00
CA ALA A 404 24.64 -28.03 2.27
C ALA A 404 24.48 -29.03 3.43
N SER A 405 24.42 -30.36 3.19
CA SER A 405 24.20 -31.34 4.27
C SER A 405 25.40 -31.49 5.23
N GLY A 406 26.54 -30.89 4.91
CA GLY A 406 27.74 -30.84 5.76
C GLY A 406 28.91 -30.12 5.07
N ASN A 407 30.03 -29.94 5.77
CA ASN A 407 31.18 -29.20 5.20
C ASN A 407 32.07 -30.06 4.27
N ASN A 408 31.91 -31.38 4.24
CA ASN A 408 32.76 -32.27 3.44
C ASN A 408 31.93 -33.41 2.84
N VAL A 409 30.83 -33.05 2.19
CA VAL A 409 30.01 -34.04 1.46
C VAL A 409 30.90 -34.66 0.37
N PRO A 410 30.96 -35.99 0.24
CA PRO A 410 31.83 -36.65 -0.74
C PRO A 410 31.56 -36.16 -2.16
N VAL A 411 32.62 -35.87 -2.92
CA VAL A 411 32.54 -35.41 -4.32
C VAL A 411 31.63 -36.29 -5.17
N SER A 412 31.76 -37.61 -5.06
CA SER A 412 30.92 -38.54 -5.83
C SER A 412 29.43 -38.43 -5.51
N GLN A 413 29.07 -38.06 -4.27
CA GLN A 413 27.68 -37.84 -3.89
C GLN A 413 27.15 -36.52 -4.46
N ILE A 414 27.95 -35.44 -4.42
CA ILE A 414 27.60 -34.15 -5.01
C ILE A 414 27.37 -34.32 -6.51
N VAL A 415 28.30 -34.98 -7.23
CA VAL A 415 28.15 -35.27 -8.66
C VAL A 415 26.89 -36.08 -8.92
N GLN A 416 26.68 -37.19 -8.20
CA GLN A 416 25.51 -38.05 -8.38
C GLN A 416 24.19 -37.27 -8.24
N ASN A 417 24.07 -36.45 -7.21
CA ASN A 417 22.84 -35.69 -6.94
C ASN A 417 22.65 -34.55 -7.96
N ALA A 418 23.73 -33.82 -8.28
CA ALA A 418 23.69 -32.73 -9.25
C ALA A 418 23.40 -33.20 -10.69
N THR A 419 23.66 -34.47 -11.02
CA THR A 419 23.51 -35.04 -12.37
C THR A 419 22.26 -35.91 -12.54
N GLY A 420 21.35 -35.89 -11.56
CA GLY A 420 20.19 -36.77 -11.49
C GLY A 420 18.96 -36.38 -12.34
N SER A 421 19.03 -35.31 -13.12
CA SER A 421 17.91 -34.79 -13.92
C SER A 421 18.24 -34.72 -15.41
N ASP A 422 17.24 -34.96 -16.27
CA ASP A 422 17.32 -34.83 -17.73
C ASP A 422 16.26 -33.84 -18.30
N GLU A 423 15.69 -33.03 -17.40
CA GLU A 423 14.72 -31.99 -17.72
C GLU A 423 15.28 -30.96 -18.71
N GLN A 424 14.38 -30.23 -19.38
CA GLN A 424 14.80 -29.21 -20.35
C GLN A 424 15.56 -28.04 -19.69
N TYR A 425 15.11 -27.63 -18.49
CA TYR A 425 15.70 -26.54 -17.71
C TYR A 425 16.03 -27.05 -16.32
N ILE A 426 17.31 -27.05 -15.98
CA ILE A 426 17.82 -27.58 -14.71
C ILE A 426 18.46 -26.43 -13.93
N ASN A 427 18.01 -26.19 -12.71
CA ASN A 427 18.59 -25.24 -11.78
C ASN A 427 19.19 -26.02 -10.60
N ILE A 428 20.53 -26.05 -10.54
CA ILE A 428 21.30 -26.81 -9.55
C ILE A 428 21.68 -25.89 -8.40
N LEU A 429 21.23 -26.22 -7.19
CA LEU A 429 21.68 -25.58 -5.96
C LEU A 429 23.04 -26.16 -5.50
N MET A 430 24.00 -25.27 -5.33
CA MET A 430 25.32 -25.50 -4.72
C MET A 430 25.69 -24.28 -3.88
N HIS A 431 26.79 -24.37 -3.14
CA HIS A 431 27.29 -23.28 -2.29
C HIS A 431 28.77 -23.05 -2.54
N ASP A 432 29.19 -21.78 -2.58
CA ASP A 432 30.59 -21.41 -2.77
C ASP A 432 31.22 -20.82 -1.52
N THR A 433 30.75 -21.17 -0.31
CA THR A 433 31.41 -20.76 0.96
C THR A 433 32.78 -21.41 1.15
N ASP A 434 33.60 -20.86 2.05
CA ASP A 434 34.95 -21.38 2.36
C ASP A 434 34.94 -22.87 2.76
N ALA A 435 33.83 -23.34 3.35
CA ALA A 435 33.68 -24.72 3.79
C ALA A 435 33.25 -25.71 2.69
N LYS A 436 33.22 -25.30 1.41
CA LYS A 436 32.66 -26.09 0.29
C LYS A 436 33.71 -26.47 -0.77
N ASP A 437 34.91 -26.83 -0.34
CA ASP A 437 35.97 -27.29 -1.25
C ASP A 437 35.52 -28.48 -2.12
N THR A 438 34.73 -29.42 -1.59
CA THR A 438 34.25 -30.58 -2.36
C THR A 438 33.25 -30.21 -3.45
N THR A 439 32.57 -29.07 -3.35
CA THR A 439 31.74 -28.51 -4.43
C THR A 439 32.63 -28.04 -5.59
N VAL A 440 33.75 -27.39 -5.29
CA VAL A 440 34.76 -26.99 -6.29
C VAL A 440 35.33 -28.22 -7.01
N GLU A 441 35.65 -29.27 -6.25
CA GLU A 441 36.17 -30.53 -6.79
C GLU A 441 35.17 -31.27 -7.69
N ALA A 442 33.87 -31.20 -7.37
CA ALA A 442 32.80 -31.86 -8.14
C ALA A 442 32.43 -31.13 -9.44
N LEU A 443 32.61 -29.80 -9.49
CA LEU A 443 32.07 -28.93 -10.53
C LEU A 443 32.48 -29.33 -11.96
N GLU A 444 33.74 -29.70 -12.15
CA GLU A 444 34.26 -30.08 -13.47
C GLU A 444 33.59 -31.35 -14.02
N GLU A 445 33.24 -32.32 -13.16
CA GLU A 445 32.55 -33.55 -13.57
C GLU A 445 31.08 -33.27 -13.93
N ILE A 446 30.41 -32.41 -13.15
CA ILE A 446 29.03 -31.98 -13.40
C ILE A 446 28.92 -31.27 -14.76
N ILE A 447 29.84 -30.32 -15.03
CA ILE A 447 29.84 -29.59 -16.30
C ILE A 447 30.04 -30.55 -17.49
N LYS A 448 31.01 -31.47 -17.41
CA LYS A 448 31.25 -32.45 -18.47
C LYS A 448 30.03 -33.32 -18.74
N TYR A 449 29.41 -33.85 -17.68
CA TYR A 449 28.24 -34.71 -17.80
C TYR A 449 27.11 -34.07 -18.62
N TYR A 450 26.74 -32.83 -18.28
CA TYR A 450 25.66 -32.14 -18.97
C TYR A 450 26.07 -31.65 -20.37
N LYS A 451 27.33 -31.26 -20.57
CA LYS A 451 27.85 -30.96 -21.92
C LYS A 451 27.78 -32.17 -22.85
N ASP A 452 28.15 -33.35 -22.38
CA ASP A 452 28.09 -34.60 -23.16
C ASP A 452 26.65 -34.96 -23.58
N GLN A 453 25.65 -34.44 -22.85
CA GLN A 453 24.23 -34.57 -23.16
C GLN A 453 23.65 -33.41 -23.99
N GLY A 454 24.47 -32.45 -24.37
CA GLY A 454 24.09 -31.33 -25.23
C GLY A 454 23.42 -30.16 -24.49
N TYR A 455 23.58 -30.05 -23.17
CA TYR A 455 23.14 -28.87 -22.43
C TYR A 455 24.10 -27.69 -22.65
N ILE A 456 23.53 -26.48 -22.61
CA ILE A 456 24.29 -25.23 -22.48
C ILE A 456 24.19 -24.69 -21.06
N PHE A 457 25.11 -23.82 -20.68
CA PHE A 457 25.20 -23.23 -19.35
C PHE A 457 24.97 -21.73 -19.43
N LEU A 458 23.92 -21.25 -18.77
CA LEU A 458 23.54 -19.84 -18.76
C LEU A 458 23.46 -19.33 -17.32
N GLY A 459 23.67 -18.02 -17.14
CA GLY A 459 23.26 -17.33 -15.93
C GLY A 459 21.73 -17.16 -15.91
N LEU A 460 21.14 -17.07 -14.72
CA LEU A 460 19.72 -16.75 -14.56
C LEU A 460 19.47 -15.28 -14.92
N ASP A 461 18.34 -14.99 -15.55
CA ASP A 461 17.80 -13.64 -15.67
C ASP A 461 16.31 -13.67 -15.30
N THR A 462 15.66 -12.52 -15.26
CA THR A 462 14.24 -12.42 -14.84
C THR A 462 13.25 -13.16 -15.76
N SER A 463 13.69 -13.64 -16.91
CA SER A 463 12.89 -14.43 -17.87
C SER A 463 13.20 -15.93 -17.86
N SER A 464 14.27 -16.35 -17.16
CA SER A 464 14.62 -17.76 -17.00
C SER A 464 13.52 -18.56 -16.30
N TYR A 465 13.49 -19.88 -16.55
CA TYR A 465 12.58 -20.80 -15.86
C TYR A 465 12.82 -20.77 -14.34
N PRO A 466 11.83 -20.36 -13.52
CA PRO A 466 12.11 -19.94 -12.15
C PRO A 466 12.12 -21.06 -11.10
N ALA A 467 11.83 -22.30 -11.49
CA ALA A 467 11.83 -23.49 -10.62
C ALA A 467 11.25 -23.22 -9.21
N HIS A 468 10.05 -22.62 -9.12
CA HIS A 468 9.44 -22.25 -7.83
C HIS A 468 8.97 -23.48 -7.06
N HIS A 469 9.36 -23.56 -5.78
CA HIS A 469 8.77 -24.50 -4.84
C HIS A 469 7.36 -24.04 -4.41
N GLU A 470 6.59 -24.97 -3.85
CA GLU A 470 5.34 -24.63 -3.16
C GLU A 470 5.68 -23.87 -1.86
N THR A 471 5.09 -22.68 -1.69
CA THR A 471 5.23 -21.90 -0.46
C THR A 471 4.50 -22.60 0.68
N VAL A 472 5.23 -22.96 1.75
CA VAL A 472 4.70 -23.75 2.88
C VAL A 472 4.53 -22.96 4.19
N ASN A 473 4.84 -21.65 4.16
CA ASN A 473 4.66 -20.74 5.30
C ASN A 473 3.83 -19.51 4.92
#